data_AF-A0A2V8DBG8-F1
#
_entry.id   AF-A0A2V8DBG8-F1
#
_cell.length_a   1.000
_cell.length_b   1.000
_cell.length_c   1.000
_cell.angle_alpha   90.00
_cell.angle_beta   90.00
_cell.angle_gamma   90.00
#
_symmetry.space_group_name_H-M   'P 1'
#
loop_
_entity.id
_entity.type
_entity.pdbx_description
1 polymer ?
#
loop_
_entity_poly.entity_id
_entity_poly.type
_entity_poly.pdbx_seq_one_letter_code
_entity_poly.pdbx_strand_id
1 'polypeptide(L)' 'MDVLFNSAGVTTRAVGLEELTVEQWKSVVDVNLTGAFLCTQQAFLLMKDQQPQGGRIINNGSISAYALRPHSAPYTA' A
#
# COMPACT_ATOMS: atom_id res chain seq x y z
N MET A 1 -11.36 -1.06 17.70
CA MET A 1 -11.08 -1.39 16.29
C MET A 1 -10.67 -2.84 16.23
N ASP A 2 -11.51 -3.70 15.67
CA ASP A 2 -11.21 -5.14 15.64
C ASP A 2 -10.31 -5.51 14.46
N VAL A 3 -10.57 -4.93 13.29
CA VAL A 3 -9.84 -5.23 12.06
C VAL A 3 -9.64 -3.97 11.21
N LEU A 4 -8.41 -3.75 10.75
CA LEU A 4 -8.09 -2.87 9.62
C LEU A 4 -7.66 -3.73 8.43
N PHE A 5 -8.23 -3.47 7.26
CA PHE A 5 -7.85 -4.10 6.00
C PHE A 5 -7.35 -3.03 5.03
N ASN A 6 -6.02 -2.91 4.88
CA ASN A 6 -5.41 -1.99 3.92
C ASN A 6 -5.50 -2.60 2.52
N SER A 7 -6.61 -2.32 1.83
CA SER A 7 -6.90 -2.82 0.48
C SER A 7 -6.77 -1.80 -0.64
N ALA A 8 -6.71 -0.51 -0.29
CA ALA A 8 -6.59 0.54 -1.29
C ALA A 8 -5.27 0.34 -2.05
N GLY A 9 -5.38 0.23 -3.37
CA GLY A 9 -4.24 0.02 -4.24
C GLY A 9 -4.57 0.50 -5.65
N VAL A 10 -3.63 1.19 -6.27
CA VAL A 10 -3.72 1.69 -7.64
C VAL A 10 -2.50 1.29 -8.44
N THR A 11 -2.59 1.43 -9.76
CA THR A 11 -1.47 1.29 -10.69
C THR A 11 -1.52 2.42 -11.69
N THR A 12 -0.41 2.67 -12.39
CA THR A 12 -0.36 3.60 -13.53
C THR A 12 -0.59 2.85 -14.85
N ARG A 13 -0.72 3.62 -15.94
CA ARG A 13 -0.64 3.06 -17.29
C ARG A 13 0.69 2.32 -17.46
N ALA A 14 0.66 1.21 -18.19
CA ALA A 14 1.87 0.50 -18.61
C ALA A 14 2.68 1.37 -19.59
N VAL A 15 3.85 1.83 -19.16
CA VAL A 15 4.78 2.65 -19.94
C VAL A 15 6.22 2.18 -19.77
N GLY A 16 7.10 2.57 -20.70
CA GLY A 16 8.55 2.42 -20.54
C GLY A 16 9.06 3.15 -19.29
N LEU A 17 10.20 2.74 -18.74
CA LEU A 17 10.76 3.39 -17.55
C LEU A 17 11.17 4.84 -17.85
N GLU A 18 11.64 5.08 -19.06
CA GLU A 18 12.03 6.38 -19.62
C GLU A 18 10.85 7.35 -19.80
N GLU A 19 9.62 6.84 -19.89
CA GLU A 19 8.40 7.64 -20.03
C GLU A 19 7.66 7.84 -18.69
N LEU A 20 8.05 7.09 -17.65
CA LEU A 20 7.41 7.15 -16.34
C LEU A 20 7.82 8.43 -15.60
N THR A 21 6.85 9.29 -15.31
CA THR A 21 7.13 10.51 -14.55
C THR A 21 7.23 10.24 -13.05
N VAL A 22 7.92 11.12 -12.33
CA VAL A 22 8.04 11.05 -10.87
C VAL A 22 6.67 11.21 -10.21
N GLU A 23 5.78 12.03 -10.78
CA GLU A 23 4.43 12.23 -10.27
C GLU A 23 3.60 10.96 -10.40
N GLN A 24 3.71 10.25 -11.53
CA GLN A 24 3.06 8.95 -11.72
C GLN A 24 3.58 7.91 -10.72
N TRP A 25 4.90 7.82 -10.55
CA TRP A 25 5.52 6.97 -9.53
C TRP A 25 4.96 7.29 -8.13
N LYS A 26 5.02 8.57 -7.73
CA LYS A 26 4.57 9.01 -6.41
C LYS A 26 3.09 8.74 -6.19
N SER A 27 2.23 8.93 -7.20
CA SER A 27 0.81 8.64 -7.05
C SER A 27 0.51 7.18 -6.65
N VAL A 28 1.31 6.23 -7.13
CA VAL A 28 1.18 4.81 -6.76
C VAL A 28 1.78 4.55 -5.39
N VAL A 29 2.98 5.06 -5.11
CA VAL A 29 3.65 4.90 -3.81
C VAL A 29 2.84 5.54 -2.68
N ASP A 30 2.29 6.72 -2.90
CA ASP A 30 1.53 7.47 -1.91
C ASP A 30 0.27 6.71 -1.49
N VAL A 31 -0.38 5.99 -2.41
CA VAL A 31 -1.56 5.16 -2.11
C VAL A 31 -1.15 3.79 -1.53
N ASN A 32 -0.31 3.05 -2.26
CA ASN A 32 -0.06 1.63 -2.00
C ASN A 32 0.88 1.40 -0.80
N LEU A 33 1.77 2.35 -0.52
CA LEU A 33 2.76 2.25 0.57
C LEU A 33 2.48 3.28 1.67
N THR A 34 2.54 4.57 1.34
CA THR A 34 2.37 5.64 2.34
C THR A 34 0.99 5.59 2.98
N GLY A 35 -0.07 5.43 2.18
CA GLY A 35 -1.44 5.32 2.67
C GLY A 35 -1.64 4.14 3.63
N ALA A 36 -1.16 2.95 3.26
CA ALA A 36 -1.21 1.77 4.12
C ALA A 36 -0.43 1.97 5.43
N PHE A 37 0.74 2.62 5.38
CA PHE A 37 1.53 2.96 6.57
C PHE A 37 0.76 3.90 7.51
N LEU A 38 0.17 4.99 6.99
CA LEU A 38 -0.57 5.96 7.79
C LEU A 38 -1.80 5.34 8.46
N CYS A 39 -2.59 4.56 7.70
CA CYS A 39 -3.72 3.83 8.25
C CYS A 39 -3.28 2.84 9.34
N THR A 40 -2.20 2.10 9.10
CA THR A 40 -1.62 1.16 10.07
C THR A 40 -1.19 1.87 11.35
N GLN A 41 -0.50 3.01 11.25
CA GLN A 41 -0.05 3.77 12.40
C GLN A 41 -1.23 4.18 13.29
N GLN A 42 -2.28 4.75 12.70
CA GLN A 42 -3.44 5.21 13.46
C GLN A 42 -4.26 4.06 14.03
N ALA A 43 -4.49 2.99 13.25
CA ALA A 43 -5.17 1.80 13.75
C ALA A 43 -4.40 1.12 14.88
N PHE A 44 -3.07 1.06 14.79
CA PHE A 44 -2.23 0.49 15.84
C PHE A 44 -2.37 1.27 17.16
N LEU A 45 -2.36 2.61 17.12
CA LEU A 45 -2.56 3.43 18.31
C LEU A 45 -3.91 3.12 18.98
N LEU A 46 -4.99 3.07 18.20
CA LEU A 46 -6.32 2.71 18.70
C LEU A 46 -6.36 1.29 19.29
N MET A 47 -5.79 0.31 18.59
CA MET A 47 -5.75 -1.10 19.02
C MET A 47 -4.93 -1.31 20.29
N LYS A 48 -3.88 -0.50 20.49
CA LYS A 48 -3.03 -0.52 21.68
C LYS A 48 -3.76 0.04 22.91
N ASP A 49 -4.55 1.10 22.73
CA ASP A 49 -5.16 1.84 23.85
C ASP A 49 -6.58 1.35 24.22
N GLN A 50 -7.25 0.58 23.35
CA GLN A 50 -8.59 0.05 23.62
C GLN A 50 -8.63 -1.05 24.71
N GLN A 51 -9.82 -1.30 25.28
CA GLN A 51 -10.08 -2.38 26.23
C GLN A 51 -11.25 -3.26 25.75
N PRO A 52 -11.06 -4.57 25.51
CA PRO A 52 -9.79 -5.30 25.63
C PRO A 52 -8.77 -4.84 24.57
N GLN A 53 -7.49 -4.86 24.95
CA GLN A 53 -6.38 -4.52 24.06
C GLN A 53 -6.28 -5.55 22.92
N GLY A 54 -6.13 -5.08 21.68
CA GLY A 54 -5.92 -5.94 20.53
C GLY A 54 -6.60 -5.46 19.25
N GLY A 55 -6.49 -6.29 18.22
CA GLY A 55 -7.02 -6.08 16.88
C GLY A 55 -6.14 -6.77 15.84
N ARG A 56 -6.55 -6.75 14.56
CA ARG A 56 -5.75 -7.28 13.45
C ARG A 56 -5.62 -6.26 12.33
N ILE A 57 -4.41 -6.12 11.81
CA ILE A 57 -4.13 -5.30 10.62
C ILE A 57 -3.71 -6.26 9.51
N ILE A 58 -4.39 -6.20 8.38
CA ILE A 58 -4.13 -7.03 7.21
C ILE A 58 -3.80 -6.11 6.04
N ASN A 59 -2.63 -6.32 5.43
CA ASN A 59 -2.19 -5.60 4.25
C ASN A 59 -2.40 -6.47 3.02
N ASN A 60 -3.15 -5.98 2.04
CA ASN A 60 -3.40 -6.70 0.81
C ASN A 60 -2.16 -6.65 -0.10
N GLY A 61 -1.44 -7.77 -0.20
CA GLY A 61 -0.28 -7.90 -1.07
C GLY A 61 -0.64 -8.32 -2.51
N SER A 62 0.38 -8.45 -3.35
CA SER A 62 0.24 -8.92 -4.73
C SER A 62 1.36 -9.88 -5.09
N ILE A 63 1.09 -10.86 -5.96
CA ILE A 63 2.14 -11.72 -6.55
C ILE A 63 3.19 -10.89 -7.30
N SER A 64 2.83 -9.69 -7.75
CA SER A 64 3.72 -8.76 -8.41
C SER A 64 4.88 -8.28 -7.53
N ALA A 65 4.82 -8.48 -6.20
CA ALA A 65 5.95 -8.26 -5.28
C ALA A 65 7.05 -9.33 -5.42
N TYR A 66 6.72 -10.49 -5.97
CA TYR A 66 7.66 -11.62 -6.18
C TYR A 66 7.98 -11.84 -7.67
N ALA A 67 7.05 -11.49 -8.56
CA ALA A 67 7.20 -11.65 -10.00
C ALA A 67 6.96 -10.32 -10.70
N LEU A 68 8.05 -9.66 -11.11
CA LEU A 68 8.00 -8.36 -11.77
C LEU A 68 7.22 -8.46 -13.09
N ARG A 69 6.34 -7.49 -13.35
CA ARG A 69 5.66 -7.37 -14.65
C ARG A 69 6.28 -6.22 -15.45
N PRO A 70 6.63 -6.42 -16.73
CA PRO A 70 7.10 -5.33 -17.59
C PRO A 70 6.17 -4.13 -17.54
N HIS A 71 6.75 -2.92 -17.59
CA HIS A 71 6.01 -1.65 -17.64
C HIS A 71 5.14 -1.34 -16.41
N SER A 72 5.38 -1.98 -15.25
CA SER A 72 4.59 -1.79 -14.03
C SER A 72 5.42 -1.37 -12.81
N ALA A 73 6.57 -0.75 -13.05
CA ALA A 73 7.58 -0.46 -12.01
C ALA A 73 6.99 0.16 -10.72
N PRO A 74 6.10 1.18 -10.75
CA PRO A 74 5.53 1.75 -9.52
C PRO A 74 4.68 0.78 -8.70
N TYR A 75 4.01 -0.16 -9.35
CA TYR A 75 3.10 -1.10 -8.69
C TYR A 75 3.83 -2.29 -8.05
N THR A 76 5.03 -2.59 -8.56
CA THR A 76 5.83 -3.76 -8.20
C THR A 76 6.99 -3.44 -7.24
N ALA A 77 7.30 -2.16 -7.06
CA ALA A 77 8.30 -1.67 -6.11
C ALA A 77 7.96 -2.02 -4.66
#